data_AF-A0A975J9B4-F1
#
_entry.id   AF-A0A975J9B4-F1
#
_cell.length_a   1.000
_cell.length_b   1.000
_cell.length_c   1.000
_cell.angle_alpha   90.00
_cell.angle_beta   90.00
_cell.angle_gamma   90.00
#
_symmetry.space_group_name_H-M   'P 1'
#
loop_
_entity.id
_entity.type
_entity.pdbx_description
1 polymer ?
#
loop_
_entity_poly.entity_id
_entity_poly.type
_entity_poly.pdbx_seq_one_letter_code
_entity_poly.pdbx_strand_id
1 'polypeptide(L)'
;MPTISMFYGIIIRMFCAPQEHNPPHFHAYYGEYKAIIDINTCELTEGNLPSKQLKLVLAWAELRQEELLANWSLAMNSELPFKIDPLK
;
A
#
# COMPACT_ATOMS: atom_id res chain seq x y z
N MET A 1 -6.83 -7.70 6.30
CA MET A 1 -6.30 -6.71 5.35
C MET A 1 -7.41 -5.77 4.87
N PRO A 2 -7.69 -4.68 5.58
CA PRO A 2 -8.56 -3.65 5.06
C PRO A 2 -8.01 -3.08 3.74
N THR A 3 -8.92 -2.83 2.79
CA THR A 3 -8.62 -2.00 1.62
C THR A 3 -8.59 -0.56 2.07
N ILE A 4 -7.46 0.13 1.86
CA ILE A 4 -7.26 1.52 2.25
C ILE A 4 -7.48 2.49 1.09
N SER A 5 -7.29 2.06 -0.16
CA SER A 5 -7.60 2.86 -1.35
C SER A 5 -7.89 1.98 -2.57
N MET A 6 -8.52 2.55 -3.59
CA MET A 6 -8.78 1.89 -4.87
C MET A 6 -8.85 2.92 -6.01
N PHE A 7 -8.10 2.68 -7.09
CA PHE A 7 -8.08 3.55 -8.26
C PHE A 7 -7.63 2.78 -9.50
N TYR A 8 -8.17 3.11 -10.69
CA TYR A 8 -7.74 2.50 -11.96
C TYR A 8 -7.72 0.95 -11.96
N GLY A 9 -8.61 0.31 -11.21
CA GLY A 9 -8.66 -1.16 -11.03
C GLY A 9 -7.60 -1.73 -10.07
N ILE A 10 -6.76 -0.87 -9.48
CA ILE A 10 -5.76 -1.21 -8.47
C ILE A 10 -6.40 -1.15 -7.08
N ILE A 11 -6.18 -2.17 -6.27
CA ILE A 11 -6.65 -2.25 -4.88
C ILE A 11 -5.45 -2.15 -3.95
N ILE A 12 -5.45 -1.18 -3.06
CA ILE A 12 -4.41 -1.01 -2.05
C ILE A 12 -4.90 -1.54 -0.71
N ARG A 13 -4.12 -2.43 -0.09
CA ARG A 13 -4.41 -3.05 1.20
C ARG A 13 -3.23 -2.98 2.15
N MET A 14 -3.54 -2.92 3.44
CA MET A 14 -2.56 -3.04 4.52
C MET A 14 -2.95 -4.19 5.44
N PHE A 15 -1.98 -4.96 5.91
CA PHE A 15 -2.24 -5.98 6.92
C PHE A 15 -2.28 -5.34 8.31
N CYS A 16 -3.17 -5.81 9.17
CA CYS A 16 -3.31 -5.32 10.54
C CYS A 16 -2.97 -6.48 11.47
N ALA A 17 -1.68 -6.70 11.71
CA ALA A 17 -1.24 -7.60 12.76
C ALA A 17 0.07 -7.13 13.36
N PRO A 18 0.26 -7.31 14.68
CA PRO A 18 1.54 -7.07 15.35
C PRO A 18 2.69 -7.96 14.86
N GLN A 19 2.37 -9.05 14.17
CA GLN A 19 3.34 -9.96 13.57
C GLN A 19 3.86 -9.47 12.22
N GLU A 20 3.30 -8.39 11.67
CA GLU A 20 3.83 -7.78 10.47
C GLU A 20 5.20 -7.13 10.79
N HIS A 21 6.13 -7.23 9.86
CA HIS A 21 7.52 -6.87 10.11
C HIS A 21 7.94 -5.63 9.35
N ASN A 22 9.01 -5.01 9.83
CA ASN A 22 9.71 -3.98 9.07
C ASN A 22 10.33 -4.56 7.79
N PRO A 23 10.45 -3.75 6.73
CA PRO A 23 10.08 -2.34 6.67
C PRO A 23 8.56 -2.11 6.50
N PRO A 24 8.06 -0.92 6.87
CA PRO A 24 6.70 -0.47 6.55
C PRO A 24 6.35 -0.70 5.09
N HIS A 25 5.26 -1.42 4.83
CA HIS A 25 4.86 -1.76 3.47
C HIS A 25 3.34 -1.82 3.29
N PHE A 26 2.90 -1.78 2.04
CA PHE A 26 1.51 -2.08 1.67
C PHE A 26 1.46 -3.03 0.48
N HIS A 27 0.29 -3.63 0.26
CA HIS A 27 0.04 -4.53 -0.85
C HIS A 27 -0.82 -3.86 -1.92
N ALA A 28 -0.37 -3.96 -3.16
CA ALA A 28 -1.12 -3.54 -4.33
C ALA A 28 -1.56 -4.77 -5.14
N TYR A 29 -2.83 -4.78 -5.55
CA TYR A 29 -3.42 -5.85 -6.35
C TYR A 29 -4.03 -5.26 -7.63
N TYR A 30 -3.82 -5.94 -8.76
CA TYR A 30 -4.43 -5.59 -10.04
C TYR A 30 -4.68 -6.86 -10.86
N GLY A 31 -5.95 -7.29 -10.98
CA GLY A 31 -6.29 -8.57 -11.60
C GLY A 31 -5.60 -9.73 -10.85
N GLU A 32 -4.79 -10.50 -11.57
CA GLU A 32 -3.98 -11.61 -11.01
C GLU A 32 -2.64 -11.15 -10.41
N TYR A 33 -2.24 -9.89 -10.63
CA TYR A 33 -0.97 -9.35 -10.17
C TYR A 33 -1.05 -8.89 -8.71
N LYS A 34 0.05 -9.13 -7.97
CA LYS A 34 0.25 -8.71 -6.59
C LYS A 34 1.66 -8.12 -6.45
N ALA A 35 1.76 -6.99 -5.76
CA ALA A 35 3.02 -6.36 -5.39
C ALA A 35 3.02 -5.94 -3.92
N ILE A 36 4.22 -5.90 -3.34
CA ILE A 36 4.51 -5.29 -2.04
C ILE A 36 5.38 -4.06 -2.30
N ILE A 37 4.98 -2.93 -1.72
CA ILE A 37 5.66 -1.64 -1.90
C ILE A 37 6.17 -1.18 -0.53
N ASP A 38 7.45 -0.83 -0.45
CA ASP A 38 8.04 -0.18 0.72
C ASP A 38 7.51 1.25 0.83
N ILE A 39 6.99 1.61 2.01
CA ILE A 39 6.40 2.93 2.24
C ILE A 39 7.50 4.00 2.37
N ASN A 40 8.68 3.68 2.89
CA ASN A 40 9.76 4.66 3.09
C ASN A 40 10.43 5.02 1.76
N THR A 41 10.71 4.03 0.91
CA THR A 41 11.39 4.27 -0.36
C THR A 41 10.44 4.48 -1.53
N CYS A 42 9.15 4.11 -1.38
CA CYS A 42 8.18 4.07 -2.48
C CYS A 42 8.68 3.20 -3.64
N GLU A 43 9.26 2.04 -3.32
CA GLU A 43 9.78 1.08 -4.31
C GLU A 43 9.09 -0.27 -4.18
N LEU A 44 9.05 -1.00 -5.31
CA LEU A 44 8.62 -2.39 -5.34
C LEU A 44 9.64 -3.26 -4.63
N THR A 45 9.22 -4.00 -3.60
CA THR A 45 10.08 -4.94 -2.88
C THR A 45 9.83 -6.39 -3.29
N GLU A 46 8.56 -6.77 -3.48
CA GLU A 46 8.19 -8.13 -3.87
C GLU A 46 7.03 -8.18 -4.85
N GLY A 47 6.98 -9.24 -5.65
CA GLY A 47 5.94 -9.47 -6.64
C GLY A 47 6.12 -8.61 -7.88
N ASN A 48 5.02 -8.34 -8.57
CA ASN A 48 5.04 -7.58 -9.82
C ASN A 48 3.68 -6.96 -10.12
N LEU A 49 3.73 -5.86 -10.87
CA LEU A 49 2.58 -5.24 -11.53
C LEU A 49 2.97 -4.93 -12.97
N PRO A 50 2.01 -4.85 -13.92
CA PRO A 50 2.31 -4.31 -15.23
C PRO A 50 2.85 -2.88 -15.10
N SER A 51 3.78 -2.49 -15.98
CA SER A 51 4.58 -1.27 -15.83
C SER A 51 3.74 0.00 -15.61
N LYS A 52 2.59 0.12 -16.29
CA LYS A 52 1.69 1.27 -16.13
C LYS A 52 1.10 1.34 -14.72
N GLN A 53 0.61 0.22 -14.19
CA GLN A 53 0.02 0.13 -12.86
C GLN A 53 1.07 0.35 -11.78
N LEU A 54 2.27 -0.21 -11.94
CA LEU A 54 3.37 0.03 -11.00
C LEU A 54 3.65 1.54 -10.88
N LYS A 55 3.81 2.25 -12.00
CA LYS A 55 4.03 3.71 -11.99
C LYS A 55 2.92 4.47 -11.26
N LEU A 56 1.65 4.10 -11.46
CA LEU A 56 0.52 4.71 -10.76
C LEU A 56 0.58 4.45 -9.26
N VAL A 57 0.93 3.22 -8.85
CA VAL A 57 1.06 2.86 -7.43
C VAL A 57 2.20 3.63 -6.76
N LEU A 58 3.37 3.71 -7.40
CA LEU A 58 4.52 4.42 -6.82
C LEU A 58 4.25 5.92 -6.71
N ALA A 59 3.70 6.55 -7.76
CA ALA A 59 3.31 7.96 -7.71
C ALA A 59 2.25 8.24 -6.64
N TRP A 60 1.28 7.34 -6.48
CA TRP A 60 0.29 7.44 -5.40
C TRP A 60 0.93 7.26 -4.02
N ALA A 61 1.87 6.34 -3.87
CA ALA A 61 2.58 6.11 -2.61
C ALA A 61 3.38 7.36 -2.18
N GLU A 62 4.11 7.98 -3.11
CA GLU A 62 4.86 9.22 -2.86
C GLU A 62 3.93 10.35 -2.40
N LEU A 63 2.78 10.53 -3.06
CA LEU A 63 1.80 11.57 -2.68
C LEU A 63 1.11 11.31 -1.34
N ARG A 64 1.09 10.06 -0.86
CA ARG A 64 0.34 9.61 0.32
C ARG A 64 1.23 9.04 1.41
N GLN A 65 2.53 9.30 1.35
CA GLN A 65 3.52 8.63 2.19
C GLN A 65 3.24 8.84 3.69
N GLU A 66 2.89 10.06 4.10
CA GLU A 66 2.56 10.38 5.50
C GLU A 66 1.31 9.63 5.98
N GLU A 67 0.25 9.59 5.17
CA GLU A 67 -0.99 8.86 5.47
C GLU A 67 -0.74 7.34 5.56
N LEU A 68 0.13 6.81 4.69
CA LEU A 68 0.55 5.41 4.71
C LEU A 68 1.34 5.06 5.98
N LEU A 69 2.28 5.91 6.41
CA LEU A 69 3.04 5.72 7.66
C LEU A 69 2.14 5.81 8.90
N ALA A 70 1.14 6.69 8.89
CA ALA A 70 0.15 6.78 9.95
C ALA A 70 -0.69 5.50 10.02
N ASN A 71 -1.16 5.01 8.87
CA ASN A 71 -1.89 3.75 8.77
C ASN A 71 -1.04 2.54 9.20
N TRP A 72 0.25 2.52 8.85
CA TRP A 72 1.18 1.48 9.32
C TRP A 72 1.29 1.47 10.84
N SER A 73 1.40 2.66 11.44
CA SER A 73 1.45 2.81 12.90
C SER A 73 0.18 2.29 13.58
N LEU A 74 -1.00 2.58 13.02
CA LEU A 74 -2.27 2.01 13.49
C LEU A 74 -2.27 0.47 13.36
N ALA A 75 -1.87 -0.05 12.20
CA ALA A 75 -1.83 -1.47 11.93
C ALA A 75 -0.92 -2.25 12.91
N MET A 76 0.23 -1.67 13.29
CA MET A 76 1.15 -2.27 14.27
C MET A 76 0.56 -2.34 15.68
N ASN A 77 -0.35 -1.42 16.00
CA ASN A 77 -1.09 -1.40 17.26
C ASN A 77 -2.38 -2.25 17.21
N SER A 78 -2.56 -3.08 16.19
CA SER A 78 -3.81 -3.85 15.93
C SER A 78 -5.05 -2.98 15.73
N GLU A 79 -4.86 -1.71 15.39
CA GLU A 79 -5.93 -0.79 15.06
C GLU A 79 -6.24 -0.86 13.56
N LEU A 80 -7.44 -0.37 13.19
CA LEU A 80 -7.87 -0.36 11.79
C LEU A 80 -7.33 0.89 11.07
N PRO A 81 -6.57 0.71 9.97
CA PRO A 81 -6.23 1.76 9.02
C PRO A 81 -7.48 2.49 8.51
N PHE A 82 -7.33 3.80 8.30
CA PHE A 82 -8.33 4.63 7.65
C PHE A 82 -8.18 4.59 6.12
N LYS A 83 -9.19 5.12 5.41
CA LYS A 83 -9.19 5.24 3.95
C LYS A 83 -8.29 6.40 3.51
N ILE A 84 -7.48 6.16 2.49
CA ILE A 84 -6.61 7.16 1.86
C ILE A 84 -7.20 7.50 0.48
N ASP A 85 -7.18 8.80 0.16
CA ASP A 85 -7.71 9.31 -1.10
C ASP A 85 -7.04 8.65 -2.32
N PRO A 86 -7.83 8.25 -3.34
CA PRO A 86 -7.30 7.62 -4.55
C PRO A 86 -6.48 8.59 -5.40
N LEU A 87 -5.65 8.04 -6.28
CA LEU A 87 -5.01 8.80 -7.35
C LEU A 87 -6.08 9.29 -8.33
N LYS A 88 -6.08 10.59 -8.62
CA LYS A 88 -7.01 11.25 -9.55
C LYS A 88 -6.40 11.35 -10.94
#